data_AF-A0A1Q7SY75-F1
#
_entry.id   AF-A0A1Q7SY75-F1
#
_cell.length_a   1.000
_cell.length_b   1.000
_cell.length_c   1.000
_cell.angle_alpha   90.00
_cell.angle_beta   90.00
_cell.angle_gamma   90.00
#
_symmetry.space_group_name_H-M   'P 1'
#
loop_
_entity.id
_entity.type
_entity.pdbx_description
1 polymer ?
#
loop_
_entity_poly.entity_id
_entity_poly.type
_entity_poly.pdbx_seq_one_letter_code
_entity_poly.pdbx_strand_id
1 'polypeptide(L)'
;MSEAMTIDYKAVIADLKARKAKLEEAIAALEGIAAELGDAKVWFGPAPKTIEVDTFIGLNINQAAEKYLQMTGKPAKSTEQIAAALNQGGLSATVGSVSTILRRSDRGDSPVTRVGRSLWGLASWYPNRPRRSKKNGEEEA
;
A
#
# COMPACT_ATOMS: atom_id res chain seq x y z
N MET A 1 17.77 24.98 48.88
CA MET A 1 17.45 23.59 49.27
C MET A 1 17.06 22.86 47.99
N SER A 2 17.98 22.09 47.41
CA SER A 2 17.76 21.35 46.17
C SER A 2 17.77 19.87 46.52
N GLU A 3 16.58 19.27 46.53
CA GLU A 3 16.36 17.86 46.88
C GLU A 3 16.85 16.98 45.73
N ALA A 4 17.85 16.13 45.98
CA ALA A 4 18.35 15.19 45.00
C ALA A 4 17.30 14.10 44.77
N MET A 5 16.74 14.04 43.57
CA MET A 5 15.79 13.01 43.14
C MET A 5 16.50 11.66 43.11
N THR A 6 16.42 10.89 44.20
CA THR A 6 17.00 9.55 44.26
C THR A 6 16.10 8.58 43.51
N ILE A 7 16.54 8.17 42.32
CA ILE A 7 15.87 7.13 41.53
C ILE A 7 16.12 5.80 42.21
N ASP A 8 15.05 5.12 42.66
CA ASP A 8 15.16 3.75 43.17
C ASP A 8 15.34 2.76 42.02
N TYR A 9 16.59 2.55 41.64
CA TYR A 9 16.97 1.62 40.59
C TYR A 9 16.51 0.18 40.85
N LYS A 10 16.32 -0.25 42.11
CA LYS A 10 15.83 -1.60 42.41
C LYS A 10 14.37 -1.75 41.98
N ALA A 11 13.54 -0.74 42.26
CA ALA A 11 12.15 -0.72 41.81
C ALA A 11 12.05 -0.69 40.28
N VAL A 12 12.88 0.12 39.62
CA VAL A 12 12.92 0.18 38.14
C VAL A 12 13.32 -1.17 37.54
N ILE A 13 14.34 -1.84 38.09
CA ILE A 13 14.76 -3.17 37.61
C ILE A 13 13.64 -4.21 37.80
N ALA A 14 12.90 -4.15 38.91
CA ALA A 14 11.77 -5.04 39.15
C ALA A 14 10.65 -4.83 38.12
N ASP A 15 10.30 -3.57 37.83
CA ASP A 15 9.31 -3.24 36.80
C ASP A 15 9.76 -3.68 35.40
N LEU A 16 11.03 -3.45 35.05
CA LEU A 16 11.59 -3.91 33.78
C LEU A 16 11.57 -5.43 33.63
N LYS A 17 11.83 -6.17 34.71
CA LYS A 17 11.70 -7.64 34.71
C LYS A 17 10.25 -8.09 34.53
N ALA A 18 9.30 -7.40 35.16
CA ALA A 18 7.87 -7.69 34.98
C ALA A 18 7.41 -7.41 33.54
N ARG A 19 7.89 -6.32 32.93
CA ARG A 19 7.63 -6.02 31.51
C ARG A 19 8.26 -7.06 30.58
N LYS A 20 9.48 -7.51 30.88
CA LYS A 20 10.12 -8.60 30.14
C LYS A 20 9.25 -9.85 30.20
N ALA A 21 8.79 -10.26 31.38
CA ALA A 21 7.93 -11.44 31.53
C ALA A 21 6.66 -11.35 30.67
N LYS A 22 5.99 -10.19 30.65
CA LYS A 22 4.82 -9.96 29.78
C LYS A 22 5.15 -10.06 28.29
N LEU A 23 6.32 -9.59 27.86
CA LEU A 23 6.76 -9.71 26.47
C LEU A 23 7.05 -11.17 26.10
N GLU A 24 7.68 -11.92 26.99
CA GLU A 24 7.93 -13.36 26.79
C GLU A 24 6.61 -14.15 26.69
N GLU A 25 5.62 -13.84 27.52
CA GLU A 25 4.27 -14.43 27.42
C GLU A 25 3.59 -14.11 26.09
N ALA A 26 3.69 -12.87 25.61
CA ALA A 26 3.14 -12.46 24.33
C ALA A 26 3.84 -13.15 23.14
N ILE A 27 5.16 -13.32 23.22
CA ILE A 27 5.94 -14.07 22.22
C ILE A 27 5.48 -15.53 22.20
N ALA A 28 5.37 -16.18 23.37
CA ALA A 28 4.93 -17.57 23.46
C ALA A 28 3.52 -17.76 22.88
N ALA A 29 2.60 -16.81 23.10
CA ALA A 29 1.28 -16.84 22.49
C ALA A 29 1.33 -16.74 20.96
N LEU A 30 2.20 -15.85 20.43
CA LEU A 30 2.40 -15.71 18.98
C LEU A 30 3.11 -16.92 18.36
N GLU A 31 4.04 -17.56 19.07
CA GLU A 31 4.68 -18.81 18.64
C GLU A 31 3.68 -19.95 18.55
N GLY A 32 2.73 -20.05 19.49
CA GLY A 32 1.61 -21.00 19.41
C GLY A 32 0.75 -20.79 18.17
N ILE A 33 0.40 -19.52 17.89
CA ILE A 33 -0.36 -19.14 16.68
C ILE A 33 0.45 -19.43 15.41
N ALA A 34 1.76 -19.17 15.42
CA ALA A 34 2.64 -19.44 14.29
C ALA A 34 2.79 -20.95 14.01
N ALA A 35 2.84 -21.78 15.07
CA ALA A 35 2.88 -23.23 14.94
C ALA A 35 1.58 -23.79 14.32
N GLU A 36 0.43 -23.18 14.61
CA GLU A 36 -0.87 -23.58 14.05
C GLU A 36 -1.07 -23.12 12.59
N LEU A 37 -0.52 -21.97 12.22
CA LEU A 37 -0.62 -21.41 10.86
C LEU A 37 0.45 -21.95 9.88
N GLY A 38 1.46 -22.67 10.39
CA GLY A 38 2.60 -23.17 9.60
C GLY A 38 3.48 -22.05 9.03
N ASP A 39 4.35 -22.38 8.06
CA ASP A 39 5.22 -21.45 7.31
C ASP A 39 4.43 -20.47 6.40
N ALA A 40 3.32 -19.91 6.89
CA ALA A 40 2.72 -18.74 6.30
C ALA A 40 3.72 -17.59 6.40
N LYS A 41 4.47 -17.39 5.33
CA LYS A 41 5.43 -16.31 5.13
C LYS A 41 4.75 -14.98 5.50
N VAL A 42 4.97 -14.52 6.75
CA VAL A 42 4.45 -13.24 7.23
C VAL A 42 5.14 -12.17 6.39
N TRP A 43 4.42 -11.69 5.38
CA TRP A 43 4.88 -10.58 4.57
C TRP A 43 4.77 -9.33 5.43
N PHE A 44 5.86 -8.98 6.11
CA PHE A 44 6.07 -7.62 6.61
C PHE A 44 6.25 -6.71 5.39
N GLY A 45 5.12 -6.40 4.75
CA GLY A 45 5.09 -5.40 3.71
C GLY A 45 5.52 -4.06 4.28
N PRO A 46 6.00 -3.13 3.43
CA PRO A 46 6.29 -1.78 3.89
C PRO A 46 5.08 -1.26 4.67
N ALA A 47 5.33 -0.66 5.85
CA ALA A 47 4.31 -0.06 6.69
C ALA A 47 3.32 0.75 5.83
N PRO A 48 2.01 0.76 6.15
CA PRO A 48 1.03 1.49 5.36
C PRO A 48 1.50 2.93 5.21
N LYS A 49 1.98 3.28 4.01
CA LYS A 49 2.43 4.64 3.70
C LYS A 49 1.19 5.52 3.73
N THR A 50 1.05 6.29 4.80
CA THR A 50 -0.02 7.29 4.92
C THR A 50 0.13 8.27 3.76
N ILE A 51 -0.93 8.44 2.97
CA ILE A 51 -0.96 9.38 1.86
C ILE A 51 -1.08 10.78 2.47
N GLU A 52 -0.06 11.61 2.30
CA GLU A 52 -0.10 13.02 2.69
C GLU A 52 -1.00 13.81 1.73
N VAL A 53 -1.64 14.87 2.25
CA VAL A 53 -2.66 15.65 1.52
C VAL A 53 -2.13 16.29 0.23
N ASP A 54 -0.81 16.51 0.15
CA ASP A 54 -0.20 17.19 -1.00
C ASP A 54 0.51 16.21 -1.98
N THR A 55 0.35 14.89 -1.76
CA THR A 55 1.12 13.85 -2.48
C THR A 55 0.90 13.88 -4.00
N PHE A 56 -0.30 14.27 -4.47
CA PHE A 56 -0.71 14.21 -5.87
C PHE A 56 -1.02 15.58 -6.49
N ILE A 57 -0.66 16.68 -5.83
CA ILE A 57 -0.85 18.03 -6.39
C ILE A 57 -0.02 18.18 -7.67
N GLY A 58 -0.65 18.71 -8.73
CA GLY A 58 -0.02 18.94 -10.03
C GLY A 58 0.17 17.69 -10.89
N LEU A 59 -0.23 16.49 -10.41
CA LEU A 59 -0.19 15.26 -11.20
C LEU A 59 -1.50 15.02 -11.94
N ASN A 60 -1.42 14.47 -13.16
CA ASN A 60 -2.60 13.98 -13.86
C ASN A 60 -3.09 12.65 -13.26
N ILE A 61 -4.36 12.29 -13.42
CA ILE A 61 -4.99 11.08 -12.84
C ILE A 61 -4.20 9.80 -13.18
N ASN A 62 -3.64 9.68 -14.39
CA ASN A 62 -2.78 8.54 -14.75
C ASN A 62 -1.48 8.50 -13.94
N GLN A 63 -0.78 9.63 -13.84
CA GLN A 63 0.49 9.74 -13.09
C GLN A 63 0.27 9.56 -11.60
N ALA A 64 -0.80 10.12 -11.07
CA ALA A 64 -1.16 9.99 -9.67
C ALA A 64 -1.57 8.55 -9.32
N ALA A 65 -2.32 7.88 -10.20
CA ALA A 65 -2.67 6.47 -10.03
C ALA A 65 -1.43 5.56 -10.11
N GLU A 66 -0.49 5.85 -11.00
CA GLU A 66 0.79 5.15 -11.06
C GLU A 66 1.58 5.34 -9.76
N LYS A 67 1.77 6.58 -9.31
CA LYS A 67 2.48 6.92 -8.07
C LYS A 67 1.83 6.24 -6.86
N TYR A 68 0.50 6.25 -6.79
CA TYR A 68 -0.25 5.53 -5.76
C TYR A 68 0.04 4.03 -5.77
N LEU A 69 -0.06 3.38 -6.95
CA LEU A 69 0.22 1.94 -7.07
C LEU A 69 1.68 1.61 -6.73
N GLN A 70 2.64 2.46 -7.11
CA GLN A 70 4.04 2.31 -6.74
C GLN A 70 4.24 2.44 -5.21
N MET A 71 3.54 3.38 -4.57
CA MET A 71 3.62 3.58 -3.12
C MET A 71 3.00 2.43 -2.34
N THR A 72 1.82 1.94 -2.75
CA THR A 72 1.11 0.87 -2.02
C THR A 72 1.66 -0.53 -2.29
N GLY A 73 2.26 -0.77 -3.47
CA GLY A 73 2.69 -2.10 -3.88
C GLY A 73 1.52 -3.05 -4.15
N LYS A 74 1.84 -4.34 -4.31
CA LYS A 74 0.85 -5.42 -4.41
C LYS A 74 0.03 -5.51 -3.11
N PRO A 75 -1.28 -5.84 -3.15
CA PRO A 75 -2.07 -6.33 -4.28
C PRO A 75 -2.68 -5.24 -5.17
N ALA A 76 -3.22 -5.66 -6.33
CA ALA A 76 -3.97 -4.79 -7.25
C ALA A 76 -5.14 -4.08 -6.53
N LYS A 77 -5.38 -2.82 -6.87
CA LYS A 77 -6.35 -1.95 -6.20
C LYS A 77 -7.59 -1.71 -7.05
N SER A 78 -8.73 -1.50 -6.40
CA SER A 78 -9.98 -1.19 -7.10
C SER A 78 -9.96 0.26 -7.61
N THR A 79 -10.75 0.56 -8.63
CA THR A 79 -10.93 1.95 -9.10
C THR A 79 -11.41 2.88 -7.99
N GLU A 80 -12.27 2.39 -7.09
CA GLU A 80 -12.78 3.14 -5.94
C GLU A 80 -11.68 3.48 -4.94
N GLN A 81 -10.81 2.49 -4.63
CA GLN A 81 -9.67 2.69 -3.75
C GLN A 81 -8.69 3.72 -4.32
N ILE A 82 -8.43 3.65 -5.64
CA ILE A 82 -7.58 4.63 -6.32
C ILE A 82 -8.22 6.01 -6.25
N ALA A 83 -9.52 6.15 -6.57
CA ALA A 83 -10.19 7.44 -6.51
C ALA A 83 -10.18 8.03 -5.09
N ALA A 84 -10.44 7.23 -4.06
CA ALA A 84 -10.38 7.66 -2.67
C ALA A 84 -8.97 8.13 -2.28
N ALA A 85 -7.94 7.38 -2.67
CA ALA A 85 -6.54 7.73 -2.43
C ALA A 85 -6.12 9.02 -3.12
N LEU A 86 -6.58 9.24 -4.36
CA LEU A 86 -6.31 10.47 -5.11
C LEU A 86 -6.95 11.68 -4.44
N ASN A 87 -8.21 11.56 -4.01
CA ASN A 87 -8.89 12.61 -3.26
C ASN A 87 -8.19 12.91 -1.93
N GLN A 88 -7.68 11.87 -1.24
CA GLN A 88 -6.93 12.02 0.00
C GLN A 88 -5.61 12.77 -0.21
N GLY A 89 -4.91 12.54 -1.34
CA GLY A 89 -3.67 13.23 -1.67
C GLY A 89 -3.84 14.49 -2.52
N GLY A 90 -5.01 15.15 -2.43
CA GLY A 90 -5.23 16.50 -2.95
C GLY A 90 -5.68 16.59 -4.41
N LEU A 91 -5.93 15.46 -5.08
CA LEU A 91 -6.43 15.41 -6.46
C LEU A 91 -7.91 15.02 -6.49
N SER A 92 -8.78 16.00 -6.74
CA SER A 92 -10.22 15.76 -6.86
C SER A 92 -10.53 14.90 -8.08
N ALA A 93 -10.88 13.63 -7.84
CA ALA A 93 -11.15 12.66 -8.89
C ALA A 93 -12.37 11.81 -8.55
N THR A 94 -13.32 11.73 -9.49
CA THR A 94 -14.47 10.83 -9.36
C THR A 94 -14.11 9.43 -9.83
N VAL A 95 -14.78 8.42 -9.29
CA VAL A 95 -14.60 7.01 -9.71
C VAL A 95 -14.83 6.85 -11.22
N GLY A 96 -15.80 7.57 -11.78
CA GLY A 96 -16.08 7.61 -13.21
C GLY A 96 -14.88 8.11 -14.02
N SER A 97 -14.35 9.30 -13.69
CA SER A 97 -13.19 9.89 -14.37
C SER A 97 -11.96 9.00 -14.30
N VAL A 98 -11.66 8.44 -13.12
CA VAL A 98 -10.55 7.50 -12.93
C VAL A 98 -10.74 6.26 -13.80
N SER A 99 -11.93 5.66 -13.81
CA SER A 99 -12.22 4.48 -14.63
C SER A 99 -12.02 4.73 -16.12
N THR A 100 -12.45 5.89 -16.62
CA THR A 100 -12.36 6.26 -18.02
C THR A 100 -10.92 6.52 -18.43
N ILE A 101 -10.17 7.25 -17.61
CA ILE A 101 -8.77 7.60 -17.89
C ILE A 101 -7.88 6.36 -17.84
N LEU A 102 -8.02 5.52 -16.81
CA LEU A 102 -7.26 4.28 -16.68
C LEU A 102 -7.58 3.28 -17.81
N ARG A 103 -8.84 3.19 -18.25
CA ARG A 103 -9.21 2.34 -19.40
C ARG A 103 -8.62 2.84 -20.72
N ARG A 104 -8.50 4.16 -20.90
CA ARG A 104 -7.86 4.73 -22.08
C ARG A 104 -6.35 4.49 -22.05
N SER A 105 -5.72 4.62 -20.88
CA SER A 105 -4.27 4.42 -20.73
C SER A 105 -3.86 2.96 -20.83
N ASP A 106 -4.67 2.00 -20.35
CA ASP A 106 -4.43 0.54 -20.52
C ASP A 106 -4.37 0.08 -21.97
N ARG A 107 -5.00 0.82 -22.90
CA ARG A 107 -4.93 0.56 -24.35
C ARG A 107 -3.71 1.18 -25.02
N GLY A 108 -2.95 2.00 -24.29
CA GLY A 108 -1.71 2.63 -24.76
C GLY A 108 -0.50 2.03 -24.04
N ASP A 109 0.65 2.70 -24.16
CA ASP A 109 1.88 2.32 -23.49
C ASP A 109 1.94 2.84 -22.05
N SER A 110 0.89 2.57 -21.26
CA SER A 110 0.81 3.02 -19.87
C SER A 110 1.45 2.01 -18.91
N PRO A 111 2.18 2.48 -17.87
CA PRO A 111 2.71 1.61 -16.82
C PRO A 111 1.60 1.00 -15.94
N VAL A 112 0.39 1.56 -15.96
CA VAL A 112 -0.77 1.03 -15.23
C VAL A 112 -1.57 0.11 -16.16
N THR A 113 -1.80 -1.13 -15.72
CA THR A 113 -2.57 -2.13 -16.47
C THR A 113 -3.73 -2.71 -15.65
N ARG A 114 -4.79 -3.09 -16.36
CA ARG A 114 -5.96 -3.73 -15.76
C ARG A 114 -5.71 -5.22 -15.51
N VAL A 115 -5.65 -5.63 -14.25
CA VAL A 115 -5.41 -7.02 -13.83
C VAL A 115 -6.70 -7.84 -13.81
N GLY A 116 -7.83 -7.22 -13.46
CA GLY A 116 -9.12 -7.90 -13.31
C GLY A 116 -10.33 -6.98 -13.53
N ARG A 117 -11.52 -7.41 -13.11
CA ARG A 117 -12.73 -6.55 -13.17
C ARG A 117 -12.55 -5.40 -12.18
N SER A 118 -12.37 -4.19 -12.70
CA SER A 118 -12.12 -2.97 -11.90
C SER A 118 -10.87 -3.01 -11.01
N LEU A 119 -9.95 -3.94 -11.28
CA LEU A 119 -8.68 -4.07 -10.56
C LEU A 119 -7.51 -3.60 -11.42
N TRP A 120 -6.68 -2.77 -10.82
CA TRP A 120 -5.56 -2.09 -11.46
C TRP A 120 -4.26 -2.40 -10.73
N GLY A 121 -3.19 -2.58 -11.51
CA GLY A 121 -1.84 -2.80 -11.00
C GLY A 121 -0.81 -2.27 -11.98
N LEU A 122 0.46 -2.30 -11.57
CA LEU A 122 1.55 -1.91 -12.46
C LEU A 122 1.88 -3.05 -13.43
N ALA A 123 2.18 -2.72 -14.68
CA ALA A 123 2.63 -3.69 -15.68
C ALA A 123 3.91 -4.41 -15.24
N SER A 124 4.81 -3.70 -14.53
CA SER A 124 6.04 -4.26 -13.96
C SER A 124 5.80 -5.38 -12.94
N TRP A 125 4.62 -5.43 -12.31
CA TRP A 125 4.27 -6.50 -11.38
C TRP A 125 3.96 -7.83 -12.07
N TYR A 126 3.71 -7.79 -13.38
CA TYR A 126 3.22 -8.90 -14.21
C TYR A 126 4.02 -9.02 -15.53
N PRO A 127 5.31 -9.38 -15.49
CA PRO A 127 6.19 -9.40 -16.66
C PRO A 127 5.74 -10.36 -17.77
N ASN A 128 5.03 -11.44 -17.44
CA ASN A 128 4.57 -12.44 -18.42
C ASN A 128 3.19 -12.14 -19.03
N ARG A 129 2.62 -10.96 -18.78
CA ARG A 129 1.29 -10.62 -19.30
C ARG A 129 1.42 -9.86 -20.62
N PRO A 130 0.79 -10.32 -21.72
CA PRO A 130 0.81 -9.59 -22.98
C PRO A 130 0.15 -8.22 -22.81
N ARG A 131 0.87 -7.14 -23.18
CA ARG A 131 0.32 -5.78 -23.21
C ARG A 131 -0.82 -5.74 -24.24
N ARG A 132 -1.91 -5.04 -23.89
CA ARG A 132 -3.04 -4.90 -24.80
C ARG A 132 -2.69 -3.83 -25.83
N SER A 133 -2.23 -4.25 -27.01
CA SER A 133 -1.91 -3.31 -28.09
C SER A 133 -3.17 -2.55 -28.53
N LYS A 134 -3.01 -1.26 -28.78
CA LYS A 134 -4.00 -0.45 -29.51
C LYS A 134 -4.09 -1.06 -30.92
N LYS A 135 -5.19 -1.73 -31.24
CA LYS A 135 -5.45 -2.17 -32.62
C LYS A 135 -5.64 -0.87 -33.43
N ASN A 136 -4.63 -0.48 -34.20
CA ASN A 136 -4.76 0.62 -35.15
C ASN A 136 -5.87 0.22 -36.11
N GLY A 137 -6.94 1.01 -36.16
CA GLY A 137 -7.95 0.89 -37.21
C GLY A 137 -7.34 1.49 -38.48
N GLU A 138 -6.75 0.63 -39.30
CA GLU A 138 -6.53 0.88 -40.72
C GLU A 138 -7.72 0.28 -41.47
N GLU A 139 -8.56 1.15 -42.03
CA GLU A 139 -9.49 0.92 -43.15
C GLU A 139 -9.91 2.33 -43.59
N GLU A 140 -9.09 2.97 -44.42
CA GLU A 140 -9.27 3.11 -45.88
C GLU A 140 -10.59 3.82 -46.25
N ALA A 141 -10.43 5.02 -46.81
CA ALA A 141 -11.45 5.83 -47.47
C ALA A 141 -11.19 5.83 -48.98
#